data_AF-A2Q511-F1
#
_entry.id   AF-A2Q511-F1
#
_cell.length_a   1.000
_cell.length_b   1.000
_cell.length_c   1.000
_cell.angle_alpha   90.00
_cell.angle_beta   90.00
_cell.angle_gamma   90.00
#
_symmetry.space_group_name_H-M   'P 1'
#
loop_
_entity.id
_entity.type
_entity.pdbx_description
1 polymer ?
#
loop_
_entity_poly.entity_id
_entity_poly.type
_entity_poly.pdbx_seq_one_letter_code
_entity_poly.pdbx_strand_id
1 'polypeptide(L)'
;MLDHDEAMGQERAFDLMTRLLAMSDVDVRAEIRTESAGHISYPTLKRVYEDHLTEARRLDDPHMREELQERARRRQWCVRSFLLYLVGCALFTNKTNRHIDMIYLDCMVDLQTIGKWSWGGMALAYLYDYLDDYVILNNRTIAARTTLFMGWILEHLSGPYPRKKNKEWTLKRPCAGRWLTCKGHKVVHHYRSWLDHLEEMVYRHLPERVKRQLFYVQDVPRHPSSVAQVPTHLLQNAQMWFFTAWGDACERP
;
A
#
# COMPACT_ATOMS: atom_id res chain seq x y z
N MET A 1 11.33 6.64 4.64
CA MET A 1 10.75 5.30 4.79
C MET A 1 9.96 5.34 6.09
N LEU A 2 8.72 4.86 6.14
CA LEU A 2 7.99 4.80 7.41
C LEU A 2 8.70 3.78 8.30
N ASP A 3 9.04 4.19 9.51
CA ASP A 3 9.61 3.29 10.51
C ASP A 3 8.46 2.65 11.28
N HIS A 4 8.25 1.35 11.09
CA HIS A 4 7.21 0.58 11.77
C HIS A 4 7.67 0.07 13.15
N ASP A 5 8.96 0.18 13.46
CA ASP A 5 9.52 -0.24 14.75
C ASP A 5 9.51 0.91 15.77
N GLU A 6 9.49 2.16 15.30
CA GLU A 6 9.33 3.34 16.15
C GLU A 6 7.86 3.58 16.52
N ALA A 7 7.48 3.21 17.74
CA ALA A 7 6.13 3.42 18.24
C ALA A 7 5.78 4.91 18.32
N MET A 8 4.66 5.29 17.70
CA MET A 8 4.16 6.66 17.76
C MET A 8 3.89 7.09 19.21
N GLY A 9 4.42 8.25 19.60
CA GLY A 9 4.20 8.83 20.92
C GLY A 9 2.73 9.11 21.22
N GLN A 10 2.33 8.92 22.48
CA GLN A 10 0.94 9.10 22.95
C GLN A 10 0.33 10.45 22.61
N GLU A 11 1.09 11.53 22.78
CA GLU A 11 0.61 12.89 22.51
C GLU A 11 0.28 13.09 21.02
N ARG A 12 1.14 12.57 20.13
CA ARG A 12 0.94 12.67 18.69
C ARG A 12 -0.26 11.84 18.23
N ALA A 13 -0.39 10.61 18.74
CA ALA A 13 -1.53 9.77 18.44
C ALA A 13 -2.84 10.41 18.92
N PHE A 14 -2.81 11.04 20.10
CA PHE A 14 -3.95 11.78 20.64
C PHE A 14 -4.35 12.95 19.71
N ASP A 15 -3.39 13.78 19.29
CA ASP A 15 -3.65 14.88 18.35
C ASP A 15 -4.27 14.35 17.04
N LEU A 16 -3.70 13.30 16.46
CA LEU A 16 -4.18 12.74 15.20
C LEU A 16 -5.62 12.21 15.33
N MET A 17 -5.94 11.45 16.38
CA MET A 17 -7.29 10.92 16.57
C MET A 17 -8.32 12.04 16.82
N THR A 18 -7.98 13.03 17.64
CA THR A 18 -8.91 14.14 17.92
C THR A 18 -9.07 15.05 16.70
N ARG A 19 -7.98 15.43 16.02
CA ARG A 19 -8.01 16.42 14.94
C ARG A 19 -8.46 15.83 13.60
N LEU A 20 -8.00 14.63 13.27
CA LEU A 20 -8.19 14.03 11.94
C LEU A 20 -9.32 12.99 11.89
N LEU A 21 -9.74 12.47 13.04
CA LEU A 21 -10.89 11.57 13.14
C LEU A 21 -12.06 12.17 13.96
N ALA A 22 -11.89 13.34 14.58
CA ALA A 22 -12.89 13.99 15.43
C ALA A 22 -13.42 13.07 16.54
N MET A 23 -12.54 12.27 17.11
CA MET A 23 -12.85 11.48 18.30
C MET A 23 -12.89 12.38 19.54
N SER A 24 -13.76 12.05 20.50
CA SER A 24 -13.77 12.74 21.78
C SER A 24 -12.55 12.35 22.62
N ASP A 25 -12.07 13.26 23.47
CA ASP A 25 -10.98 12.97 24.42
C ASP A 25 -11.22 11.70 25.24
N VAL A 26 -12.48 11.42 25.58
CA VAL A 26 -12.88 10.22 26.34
C VAL A 26 -12.68 8.95 25.50
N ASP A 27 -13.13 8.97 24.24
CA ASP A 27 -12.97 7.86 23.31
C ASP A 27 -11.49 7.60 22.99
N VAL A 28 -10.71 8.65 22.75
CA VAL A 28 -9.27 8.54 22.47
C VAL A 28 -8.53 7.90 23.65
N ARG A 29 -8.81 8.34 24.88
CA ARG A 29 -8.21 7.73 26.09
C ARG A 29 -8.63 6.27 26.26
N ALA A 30 -9.87 5.92 25.93
CA ALA A 30 -10.32 4.54 25.98
C ALA A 30 -9.60 3.67 24.94
N GLU A 31 -9.40 4.19 23.73
CA GLU A 31 -8.70 3.51 22.66
C GLU A 31 -7.22 3.27 23.00
N ILE A 32 -6.50 4.33 23.43
CA ILE A 32 -5.08 4.24 23.79
C ILE A 32 -4.84 3.25 24.94
N ARG A 33 -5.78 3.17 25.91
CA ARG A 33 -5.71 2.17 26.99
C ARG A 33 -5.88 0.73 26.49
N THR A 34 -6.57 0.53 25.39
CA THR A 34 -6.93 -0.81 24.87
C THR A 34 -5.94 -1.30 23.83
N GLU A 35 -5.59 -0.47 22.86
CA GLU A 35 -4.80 -0.87 21.68
C GLU A 35 -3.37 -0.33 21.68
N SER A 36 -2.97 0.39 22.74
CA SER A 36 -1.73 1.19 22.85
C SER A 36 -1.73 2.44 21.97
N ALA A 37 -0.84 3.37 22.30
CA ALA A 37 -0.76 4.69 21.68
C ALA A 37 -0.62 4.69 20.15
N GLY A 38 0.05 3.69 19.60
CA GLY A 38 0.38 3.63 18.18
C GLY A 38 -0.75 3.14 17.28
N HIS A 39 -1.91 2.75 17.82
CA HIS A 39 -2.88 2.00 17.04
C HIS A 39 -4.33 2.42 17.27
N ILE A 40 -5.16 2.19 16.25
CA ILE A 40 -6.63 2.22 16.34
C ILE A 40 -7.20 0.86 15.97
N SER A 41 -8.21 0.40 16.69
CA SER A 41 -8.93 -0.82 16.38
C SER A 41 -9.85 -0.63 15.17
N TYR A 42 -10.06 -1.70 14.40
CA TYR A 42 -11.05 -1.70 13.31
C TYR A 42 -12.47 -1.37 13.78
N PRO A 43 -12.98 -1.90 14.91
CA PRO A 43 -14.30 -1.55 15.43
C PRO A 43 -14.44 -0.06 15.76
N THR A 44 -13.45 0.55 16.42
CA THR A 44 -13.50 1.98 16.73
C THR A 44 -13.48 2.82 15.46
N LEU A 45 -12.58 2.50 14.51
CA LEU A 45 -12.52 3.21 13.24
C LEU A 45 -13.84 3.12 12.44
N LYS A 46 -14.46 1.93 12.44
CA LYS A 46 -15.76 1.70 11.80
C LYS A 46 -16.85 2.58 12.42
N ARG A 47 -16.95 2.62 13.76
CA ARG A 47 -17.91 3.48 14.47
C ARG A 47 -17.74 4.94 14.08
N VAL A 48 -16.50 5.45 14.15
CA VAL A 48 -16.19 6.85 13.79
C VAL A 48 -16.57 7.15 12.33
N TYR A 49 -16.28 6.23 11.41
CA TYR A 49 -16.68 6.35 10.01
C TYR A 49 -18.22 6.42 9.85
N GLU A 50 -18.95 5.51 10.48
CA GLU A 50 -20.41 5.42 10.40
C GLU A 50 -21.09 6.67 10.99
N ASP A 51 -20.56 7.19 12.10
CA ASP A 51 -21.06 8.41 12.74
C ASP A 51 -20.90 9.62 11.81
N HIS A 52 -19.71 9.83 11.25
CA HIS A 52 -19.46 10.94 10.32
C HIS A 52 -20.24 10.81 9.02
N LEU A 53 -20.38 9.58 8.50
CA LEU A 53 -21.17 9.31 7.31
C LEU A 53 -22.65 9.62 7.54
N THR A 54 -23.18 9.24 8.70
CA THR A 54 -24.57 9.49 9.09
C THR A 54 -24.83 10.99 9.21
N GLU A 55 -23.94 11.72 9.89
CA GLU A 55 -24.11 13.15 10.08
C GLU A 55 -23.93 13.94 8.79
N ALA A 56 -22.95 13.56 7.95
CA ALA A 56 -22.79 14.18 6.63
C ALA A 56 -24.00 13.97 5.70
N ARG A 57 -24.75 12.87 5.88
CA ARG A 57 -26.00 12.57 5.16
C ARG A 57 -27.20 13.31 5.73
N ARG A 58 -27.23 13.62 7.03
CA ARG A 58 -28.28 14.48 7.60
C ARG A 58 -28.18 15.89 7.05
N LEU A 59 -26.96 16.37 6.85
CA LEU A 59 -26.66 17.69 6.30
C LEU A 59 -26.65 17.70 4.75
N ASP A 60 -27.42 16.84 4.08
CA ASP A 60 -27.35 16.73 2.60
C ASP A 60 -27.84 17.99 1.88
N ASP A 61 -28.77 18.72 2.51
CA ASP A 61 -29.29 20.01 2.08
C ASP A 61 -29.08 21.10 3.17
N PRO A 62 -27.87 21.68 3.26
CA PRO A 62 -27.53 22.65 4.29
C PRO A 62 -28.17 24.01 3.96
N HIS A 63 -28.92 24.55 4.91
CA HIS A 63 -29.60 25.83 4.79
C HIS A 63 -28.73 26.98 5.35
N MET A 64 -27.80 26.65 6.25
CA MET A 64 -26.91 27.62 6.89
C MET A 64 -25.44 27.41 6.50
N ARG A 65 -24.65 28.50 6.54
CA ARG A 65 -23.20 28.44 6.30
C ARG A 65 -22.49 27.48 7.28
N GLU A 66 -22.95 27.44 8.53
CA GLU A 66 -22.40 26.57 9.57
C GLU A 66 -22.62 25.09 9.26
N GLU A 67 -23.82 24.73 8.78
CA GLU A 67 -24.14 23.37 8.34
C GLU A 67 -23.29 22.93 7.13
N LEU A 68 -23.05 23.86 6.19
CA LEU A 68 -22.17 23.60 5.06
C LEU A 68 -20.73 23.31 5.50
N GLN A 69 -20.21 24.09 6.45
CA GLN A 69 -18.87 23.88 7.03
C GLN A 69 -18.79 22.57 7.81
N GLU A 70 -19.80 22.25 8.60
CA GLU A 70 -19.85 21.01 9.36
C GLU A 70 -19.90 19.79 8.45
N ARG A 71 -20.75 19.81 7.41
CA ARG A 71 -20.79 18.77 6.39
C ARG A 71 -19.42 18.57 5.73
N ALA A 72 -18.72 19.65 5.42
CA ALA A 72 -17.38 19.58 4.83
C ALA A 72 -16.37 18.90 5.78
N ARG A 73 -16.38 19.24 7.08
CA ARG A 73 -15.54 18.58 8.09
C ARG A 73 -15.87 17.10 8.23
N ARG A 74 -17.16 16.75 8.36
CA ARG A 74 -17.64 15.36 8.46
C ARG A 74 -17.22 14.52 7.26
N ARG A 75 -17.32 15.07 6.04
CA ARG A 75 -16.85 14.41 4.82
C ARG A 75 -15.34 14.16 4.86
N GLN A 76 -14.55 15.13 5.29
CA GLN A 76 -13.10 14.94 5.39
C GLN A 76 -12.71 13.87 6.41
N TRP A 77 -13.33 13.85 7.60
CA TRP A 77 -13.09 12.82 8.59
C TRP A 77 -13.55 11.44 8.09
N CYS A 78 -14.71 11.36 7.45
CA CYS A 78 -15.22 10.14 6.82
C CYS A 78 -14.24 9.58 5.77
N VAL A 79 -13.71 10.44 4.89
CA VAL A 79 -12.71 10.06 3.89
C VAL A 79 -11.42 9.56 4.56
N ARG A 80 -10.92 10.25 5.59
CA ARG A 80 -9.73 9.79 6.34
C ARG A 80 -9.97 8.43 6.99
N SER A 81 -11.12 8.22 7.63
CA SER A 81 -11.44 6.93 8.25
C SER A 81 -11.52 5.81 7.22
N PHE A 82 -12.14 6.06 6.07
CA PHE A 82 -12.23 5.08 4.99
C PHE A 82 -10.87 4.75 4.38
N LEU A 83 -10.04 5.77 4.12
CA LEU A 83 -8.70 5.57 3.57
C LEU A 83 -7.80 4.84 4.56
N LEU A 84 -7.85 5.20 5.84
CA LEU A 84 -7.11 4.51 6.89
C LEU A 84 -7.51 3.03 6.98
N TYR A 85 -8.81 2.76 6.94
CA TYR A 85 -9.34 1.39 6.88
C TYR A 85 -8.81 0.64 5.66
N LEU A 86 -8.89 1.24 4.47
CA LEU A 86 -8.46 0.64 3.21
C LEU A 86 -6.97 0.33 3.23
N VAL A 87 -6.14 1.29 3.66
CA VAL A 87 -4.70 1.14 3.75
C VAL A 87 -4.30 0.08 4.78
N GLY A 88 -4.85 0.15 5.99
CA GLY A 88 -4.57 -0.81 7.06
C GLY A 88 -5.02 -2.23 6.71
N CYS A 89 -6.21 -2.40 6.12
CA CYS A 89 -6.71 -3.73 5.82
C CYS A 89 -6.18 -4.29 4.49
N ALA A 90 -5.86 -3.45 3.51
CA ALA A 90 -5.50 -3.91 2.16
C ALA A 90 -4.01 -3.92 1.87
N LEU A 91 -3.24 -3.03 2.49
CA LEU A 91 -1.81 -2.91 2.21
C LEU A 91 -0.96 -3.36 3.40
N PHE A 92 -1.35 -2.98 4.62
CA PHE A 92 -0.51 -3.13 5.81
C PHE A 92 -1.20 -3.92 6.93
N THR A 93 -1.74 -5.09 6.59
CA THR A 93 -2.36 -5.97 7.57
C THR A 93 -1.32 -6.57 8.50
N ASN A 94 -1.47 -6.39 9.80
CA ASN A 94 -0.66 -7.05 10.81
C ASN A 94 -1.11 -8.51 11.10
N LYS A 95 -0.32 -9.22 11.92
CA LYS A 95 -0.54 -10.64 12.32
C LYS A 95 -1.90 -10.89 12.97
N THR A 96 -2.39 -9.92 13.75
CA THR A 96 -3.63 -10.07 14.52
C THR A 96 -4.87 -9.61 13.74
N ASN A 97 -4.69 -8.77 12.73
CA ASN A 97 -5.72 -8.05 11.99
C ASN A 97 -6.76 -7.37 12.90
N ARG A 98 -6.33 -6.87 14.06
CA ARG A 98 -7.20 -6.23 15.07
C ARG A 98 -7.15 -4.70 15.02
N HIS A 99 -6.01 -4.17 14.66
CA HIS A 99 -5.73 -2.74 14.70
C HIS A 99 -4.90 -2.28 13.51
N ILE A 100 -4.85 -0.97 13.34
CA ILE A 100 -4.16 -0.24 12.28
C ILE A 100 -3.20 0.73 12.96
N ASP A 101 -1.98 0.80 12.44
CA ASP A 101 -0.97 1.74 12.89
C ASP A 101 -1.33 3.19 12.54
N MET A 102 -1.18 4.10 13.50
CA MET A 102 -1.43 5.53 13.38
C MET A 102 -0.46 6.26 12.45
N ILE A 103 0.68 5.65 12.12
CA ILE A 103 1.62 6.20 11.14
C ILE A 103 0.95 6.41 9.76
N TYR A 104 -0.04 5.59 9.40
CA TYR A 104 -0.78 5.77 8.15
C TYR A 104 -1.73 6.98 8.21
N LEU A 105 -2.29 7.29 9.38
CA LEU A 105 -3.13 8.47 9.56
C LEU A 105 -2.30 9.75 9.47
N ASP A 106 -1.05 9.72 9.94
CA ASP A 106 -0.09 10.82 9.79
C ASP A 106 0.18 11.14 8.31
N CYS A 107 0.24 10.12 7.44
CA CYS A 107 0.33 10.29 5.99
C CYS A 107 -0.93 10.92 5.36
N MET A 108 -2.03 11.00 6.10
CA MET A 108 -3.34 11.51 5.68
C MET A 108 -3.69 12.87 6.32
N VAL A 109 -2.73 13.54 6.96
CA VAL A 109 -2.90 14.91 7.48
C VAL A 109 -3.39 15.83 6.36
N ASP A 110 -2.70 15.82 5.21
CA ASP A 110 -3.13 16.52 4.00
C ASP A 110 -3.56 15.52 2.91
N LEU A 111 -4.88 15.43 2.71
CA LEU A 111 -5.50 14.59 1.69
C LEU A 111 -5.06 14.96 0.26
N GLN A 112 -4.60 16.19 0.00
CA GLN A 112 -4.10 16.60 -1.32
C GLN A 112 -2.72 16.00 -1.64
N THR A 113 -1.97 15.64 -0.59
CA THR A 113 -0.63 15.04 -0.74
C THR A 113 -0.66 13.53 -0.71
N ILE A 114 -1.80 12.91 -0.38
CA ILE A 114 -1.90 11.46 -0.20
C ILE A 114 -1.45 10.69 -1.46
N GLY A 115 -1.77 11.21 -2.65
CA GLY A 115 -1.38 10.60 -3.92
C GLY A 115 0.11 10.75 -4.27
N LYS A 116 0.87 11.55 -3.53
CA LYS A 116 2.32 11.73 -3.72
C LYS A 116 3.14 10.64 -3.04
N TRP A 117 2.56 9.93 -2.08
CA TRP A 117 3.21 8.81 -1.41
C TRP A 117 3.28 7.59 -2.32
N SER A 118 4.43 6.90 -2.29
CA SER A 118 4.61 5.64 -3.00
C SER A 118 3.99 4.48 -2.23
N TRP A 119 2.65 4.46 -2.12
CA TRP A 119 1.90 3.43 -1.40
C TRP A 119 2.26 2.01 -1.84
N GLY A 120 2.47 1.81 -3.15
CA GLY A 120 2.91 0.52 -3.69
C GLY A 120 4.33 0.15 -3.25
N GLY A 121 5.26 1.10 -3.24
CA GLY A 121 6.63 0.88 -2.76
C GLY A 121 6.68 0.59 -1.26
N MET A 122 5.88 1.30 -0.47
CA MET A 122 5.75 1.06 0.97
C MET A 122 5.12 -0.31 1.26
N ALA A 123 4.04 -0.67 0.56
CA ALA A 123 3.41 -1.98 0.71
C ALA A 123 4.36 -3.12 0.32
N LEU A 124 5.23 -2.89 -0.68
CA LEU A 124 6.23 -3.85 -1.09
C LEU A 124 7.37 -3.99 -0.07
N ALA A 125 7.87 -2.88 0.48
CA ALA A 125 8.86 -2.90 1.55
C ALA A 125 8.31 -3.63 2.78
N TYR A 126 7.07 -3.33 3.16
CA TYR A 126 6.36 -4.01 4.24
C TYR A 126 6.22 -5.52 3.97
N LEU A 127 5.84 -5.91 2.74
CA LEU A 127 5.76 -7.31 2.36
C LEU A 127 7.14 -8.00 2.46
N TYR A 128 8.21 -7.35 2.01
CA TYR A 128 9.56 -7.91 2.06
C TYR A 128 10.03 -8.16 3.48
N ASP A 129 9.81 -7.21 4.38
CA ASP A 129 10.13 -7.33 5.79
C ASP A 129 9.46 -8.58 6.40
N TYR A 130 8.16 -8.77 6.16
CA TYR A 130 7.45 -9.98 6.62
C TYR A 130 7.91 -11.28 5.95
N LEU A 131 8.33 -11.23 4.69
CA LEU A 131 8.88 -12.41 4.01
C LEU A 131 10.24 -12.78 4.59
N ASP A 132 11.08 -11.79 4.92
CA ASP A 132 12.37 -11.99 5.57
C ASP A 132 12.17 -12.60 6.97
N ASP A 133 11.27 -12.02 7.75
CA ASP A 133 10.80 -12.53 9.05
C ASP A 133 10.36 -14.00 8.98
N TYR A 134 9.60 -14.36 7.93
CA TYR A 134 9.11 -15.72 7.71
C TYR A 134 10.25 -16.70 7.42
N VAL A 135 11.20 -16.29 6.58
CA VAL A 135 12.35 -17.12 6.16
C VAL A 135 13.36 -17.27 7.29
N ILE A 136 13.71 -16.19 7.98
CA ILE A 136 14.75 -16.16 9.01
C ILE A 136 14.24 -16.74 10.32
N LEU A 137 13.06 -16.33 10.78
CA LEU A 137 12.55 -16.72 12.11
C LEU A 137 11.69 -18.00 12.08
N ASN A 138 11.55 -18.66 10.92
CA ASN A 138 10.70 -19.83 10.71
C ASN A 138 9.27 -19.62 11.24
N ASN A 139 8.77 -18.40 11.10
CA ASN A 139 7.48 -18.01 11.64
C ASN A 139 6.38 -18.71 10.83
N ARG A 140 5.33 -19.26 11.48
CA ARG A 140 4.32 -20.06 10.77
C ARG A 140 3.21 -19.24 10.09
N THR A 141 3.23 -17.92 10.23
CA THR A 141 2.19 -17.03 9.72
C THR A 141 2.78 -15.85 8.95
N ILE A 142 2.24 -15.59 7.75
CA ILE A 142 2.58 -14.42 6.95
C ILE A 142 1.54 -13.34 7.25
N ALA A 143 2.00 -12.20 7.72
CA ALA A 143 1.17 -11.06 8.07
C ALA A 143 1.46 -9.88 7.17
N ALA A 144 1.00 -10.06 5.94
CA ALA A 144 0.84 -9.02 4.97
C ALA A 144 -0.29 -9.51 4.06
N ARG A 145 -1.02 -8.58 3.43
CA ARG A 145 -2.00 -8.99 2.44
C ARG A 145 -1.24 -9.51 1.21
N THR A 146 -1.05 -10.83 1.15
CA THR A 146 -0.33 -11.52 0.05
C THR A 146 -1.03 -11.39 -1.30
N THR A 147 -2.21 -10.75 -1.37
CA THR A 147 -2.95 -10.51 -2.61
C THR A 147 -2.11 -9.78 -3.66
N LEU A 148 -1.28 -8.81 -3.27
CA LEU A 148 -0.39 -8.12 -4.22
C LEU A 148 0.69 -9.07 -4.77
N PHE A 149 1.30 -9.86 -3.89
CA PHE A 149 2.27 -10.88 -4.26
C PHE A 149 1.66 -11.94 -5.19
N MET A 150 0.46 -12.42 -4.86
CA MET A 150 -0.29 -13.34 -5.71
C MET A 150 -0.63 -12.72 -7.07
N GLY A 151 -1.03 -11.45 -7.10
CA GLY A 151 -1.25 -10.73 -8.35
C GLY A 151 0.02 -10.65 -9.21
N TRP A 152 1.16 -10.40 -8.59
CA TRP A 152 2.46 -10.40 -9.26
C TRP A 152 2.82 -11.78 -9.82
N ILE A 153 2.63 -12.85 -9.04
CA ILE A 153 2.86 -14.24 -9.46
C ILE A 153 1.97 -14.59 -10.67
N LEU A 154 0.68 -14.26 -10.60
CA LEU A 154 -0.27 -14.54 -11.69
C LEU A 154 0.11 -13.82 -12.98
N GLU A 155 0.68 -12.63 -12.87
CA GLU A 155 1.08 -11.82 -14.02
C GLU A 155 2.41 -12.27 -14.64
N HIS A 156 3.41 -12.59 -13.82
CA HIS A 156 4.79 -12.78 -14.30
C HIS A 156 5.21 -14.24 -14.39
N LEU A 157 4.63 -15.13 -13.57
CA LEU A 157 5.03 -16.53 -13.50
C LEU A 157 4.00 -17.40 -14.19
N SER A 158 4.36 -17.95 -15.35
CA SER A 158 3.57 -18.93 -16.08
C SER A 158 3.67 -20.30 -15.40
N GLY A 159 2.59 -20.80 -14.79
CA GLY A 159 2.52 -22.21 -14.35
C GLY A 159 2.42 -22.56 -12.85
N PRO A 160 2.79 -21.74 -11.84
CA PRO A 160 2.74 -22.20 -10.45
C PRO A 160 1.31 -22.32 -9.93
N TYR A 161 0.40 -21.50 -10.49
CA TYR A 161 -0.97 -21.42 -10.05
C TYR A 161 -1.92 -21.62 -11.23
N PRO A 162 -2.79 -22.66 -11.19
CA PRO A 162 -3.80 -22.88 -12.22
C PRO A 162 -4.68 -21.64 -12.43
N ARG A 163 -4.61 -21.05 -13.63
CA ARG A 163 -5.35 -19.82 -13.98
C ARG A 163 -5.83 -19.82 -15.43
N LYS A 164 -6.89 -19.05 -15.69
CA LYS A 164 -7.44 -18.82 -17.04
C LYS A 164 -7.48 -17.33 -17.35
N LYS A 165 -7.39 -16.94 -18.62
CA LYS A 165 -7.63 -15.54 -19.01
C LYS A 165 -9.09 -15.16 -18.77
N ASN A 166 -9.30 -14.03 -18.11
CA ASN A 166 -10.61 -13.44 -17.93
C ASN A 166 -11.02 -12.70 -19.21
N LYS A 167 -12.02 -13.23 -19.94
CA LYS A 167 -12.48 -12.64 -21.20
C LYS A 167 -13.20 -11.30 -21.02
N GLU A 168 -13.72 -11.05 -19.83
CA GLU A 168 -14.41 -9.79 -19.49
C GLU A 168 -13.46 -8.73 -18.93
N TRP A 169 -12.15 -9.00 -18.92
CA TRP A 169 -11.18 -8.04 -18.42
C TRP A 169 -10.98 -6.90 -19.42
N THR A 170 -10.89 -5.68 -18.89
CA THR A 170 -10.63 -4.47 -19.65
C THR A 170 -9.51 -3.69 -18.98
N LEU A 171 -8.85 -2.78 -19.71
CA LEU A 171 -7.75 -1.96 -19.18
C LEU A 171 -8.16 -1.10 -17.97
N LYS A 172 -9.47 -0.90 -17.74
CA LYS A 172 -10.02 -0.18 -16.58
C LYS A 172 -10.07 -1.03 -15.30
N ARG A 173 -9.81 -2.34 -15.38
CA ARG A 173 -9.84 -3.27 -14.24
C ARG A 173 -8.41 -3.53 -13.72
N PRO A 174 -8.25 -3.92 -12.45
CA PRO A 174 -6.94 -4.26 -11.89
C PRO A 174 -6.22 -5.34 -12.72
N CYS A 175 -4.89 -5.24 -12.86
CA CYS A 175 -4.09 -6.16 -13.67
C CYS A 175 -4.26 -7.63 -13.24
N ALA A 176 -4.26 -7.90 -11.93
CA ALA A 176 -4.49 -9.23 -11.39
C ALA A 176 -5.85 -9.83 -11.83
N GLY A 177 -6.85 -8.98 -12.11
CA GLY A 177 -8.17 -9.39 -12.60
C GLY A 177 -8.18 -9.93 -14.03
N ARG A 178 -7.05 -9.86 -14.75
CA ARG A 178 -6.86 -10.51 -16.06
C ARG A 178 -6.87 -12.03 -15.93
N TRP A 179 -6.63 -12.55 -14.73
CA TRP A 179 -6.52 -13.97 -14.46
C TRP A 179 -7.65 -14.45 -13.54
N LEU A 180 -8.40 -15.45 -14.00
CA LEU A 180 -9.33 -16.21 -13.17
C LEU A 180 -8.57 -17.37 -12.53
N THR A 181 -8.39 -17.30 -11.21
CA THR A 181 -7.75 -18.34 -10.41
C THR A 181 -8.63 -19.58 -10.32
N CYS A 182 -8.05 -20.75 -10.51
CA CYS A 182 -8.71 -22.03 -10.23
C CYS A 182 -8.28 -22.55 -8.85
N LYS A 183 -8.81 -23.70 -8.41
CA LYS A 183 -8.32 -24.37 -7.20
C LYS A 183 -6.83 -24.69 -7.38
N GLY A 184 -6.00 -24.22 -6.46
CA GLY A 184 -4.58 -24.52 -6.43
C GLY A 184 -4.28 -25.99 -6.17
N HIS A 185 -3.01 -26.38 -6.32
CA HIS A 185 -2.53 -27.69 -5.91
C HIS A 185 -2.64 -27.84 -4.39
N LYS A 186 -3.09 -29.03 -3.94
CA LYS A 186 -3.18 -29.37 -2.51
C LYS A 186 -1.83 -29.81 -1.92
N VAL A 187 -0.91 -30.28 -2.77
CA VAL A 187 0.38 -30.83 -2.35
C VAL A 187 1.46 -29.77 -2.58
N VAL A 188 2.12 -29.36 -1.49
CA VAL A 188 3.18 -28.33 -1.49
C VAL A 188 4.33 -28.68 -2.45
N HIS A 189 4.64 -29.98 -2.58
CA HIS A 189 5.69 -30.46 -3.47
C HIS A 189 5.50 -30.04 -4.93
N HIS A 190 4.26 -29.86 -5.42
CA HIS A 190 4.04 -29.38 -6.80
C HIS A 190 4.56 -27.95 -6.98
N TYR A 191 4.30 -27.06 -6.01
CA TYR A 191 4.84 -25.71 -6.05
C TYR A 191 6.35 -25.73 -5.88
N ARG A 192 6.88 -26.54 -4.96
CA ARG A 192 8.32 -26.60 -4.72
C ARG A 192 9.08 -27.14 -5.93
N SER A 193 8.62 -28.26 -6.49
CA SER A 193 9.16 -28.81 -7.72
C SER A 193 9.11 -27.79 -8.84
N TRP A 194 7.98 -27.13 -9.09
CA TRP A 194 7.93 -26.08 -10.12
C TRP A 194 8.91 -24.94 -9.88
N LEU A 195 9.05 -24.48 -8.62
CA LEU A 195 10.03 -23.46 -8.24
C LEU A 195 11.48 -23.91 -8.46
N ASP A 196 11.78 -25.19 -8.21
CA ASP A 196 13.12 -25.75 -8.45
C ASP A 196 13.43 -25.86 -9.96
N HIS A 197 12.41 -25.95 -10.82
CA HIS A 197 12.55 -25.98 -12.28
C HIS A 197 12.50 -24.59 -12.95
N LEU A 198 12.52 -23.49 -12.18
CA LEU A 198 12.45 -22.11 -12.71
C LEU A 198 13.71 -21.62 -13.47
N GLU A 199 14.58 -22.53 -13.90
CA GLU A 199 15.92 -22.22 -14.44
C GLU A 199 15.94 -21.28 -15.67
N GLU A 200 14.84 -21.16 -16.44
CA GLU A 200 14.78 -20.27 -17.62
C GLU A 200 14.25 -18.85 -17.37
N MET A 201 13.56 -18.56 -16.25
CA MET A 201 12.99 -17.22 -15.98
C MET A 201 13.77 -16.40 -14.95
N VAL A 202 14.73 -17.00 -14.25
CA VAL A 202 15.66 -16.29 -13.37
C VAL A 202 16.90 -15.94 -14.19
N TYR A 203 16.92 -14.74 -14.77
CA TYR A 203 18.15 -14.19 -15.36
C TYR A 203 19.22 -14.20 -14.27
N ARG A 204 20.36 -14.88 -14.51
CA ARG A 204 21.54 -14.81 -13.64
C ARG A 204 21.80 -13.35 -13.30
N HIS A 205 22.00 -13.04 -12.03
CA HIS A 205 22.47 -11.74 -11.61
C HIS A 205 23.77 -11.43 -12.36
N LEU A 206 23.69 -10.51 -13.33
CA LEU A 206 24.85 -9.95 -13.98
C LEU A 206 25.45 -8.95 -12.99
N PRO A 207 26.74 -9.07 -12.60
CA PRO A 207 27.35 -8.24 -11.56
C PRO A 207 27.25 -6.72 -11.82
N GLU A 208 27.03 -6.33 -13.08
CA GLU A 208 27.04 -4.94 -13.55
C GLU A 208 25.63 -4.36 -13.80
N ARG A 209 24.57 -5.18 -13.66
CA ARG A 209 23.19 -4.78 -13.98
C ARG A 209 22.22 -5.28 -12.92
N VAL A 210 21.50 -4.35 -12.30
CA VAL A 210 20.39 -4.68 -11.41
C VAL A 210 19.11 -4.40 -12.19
N LYS A 211 18.35 -5.44 -12.51
CA LYS A 211 16.95 -5.27 -12.94
C LYS A 211 16.18 -4.79 -11.72
N ARG A 212 15.61 -3.59 -11.77
CA ARG A 212 14.55 -3.25 -10.82
C ARG A 212 13.31 -4.08 -11.19
N GLN A 213 12.52 -4.46 -10.19
CA GLN A 213 11.19 -5.02 -10.46
C GLN A 213 10.42 -4.05 -11.37
N LEU A 214 9.63 -4.60 -12.31
CA LEU A 214 8.91 -3.91 -13.41
C LEU A 214 9.69 -3.75 -14.74
N PHE A 215 10.63 -4.65 -15.04
CA PHE A 215 11.31 -4.75 -16.35
C PHE A 215 12.25 -3.59 -16.76
N TYR A 216 12.61 -2.70 -15.84
CA TYR A 216 13.63 -1.69 -16.08
C TYR A 216 15.04 -2.22 -15.82
N VAL A 217 15.93 -2.10 -16.81
CA VAL A 217 17.37 -2.38 -16.67
C VAL A 217 18.07 -1.06 -16.31
N GLN A 218 18.67 -1.01 -15.12
CA GLN A 218 19.57 0.08 -14.73
C GLN A 218 21.00 -0.50 -14.65
N ASP A 219 21.96 0.10 -15.34
CA ASP A 219 23.37 -0.19 -15.08
C ASP A 219 23.70 0.31 -13.66
N VAL A 220 24.47 -0.46 -12.89
CA VAL A 220 24.84 -0.09 -11.51
C VAL A 220 25.47 1.31 -11.54
N PRO A 221 24.94 2.30 -10.78
CA PRO A 221 25.53 3.64 -10.76
C PRO A 221 27.00 3.54 -10.38
N ARG A 222 27.89 3.95 -11.28
CA ARG A 222 29.32 4.04 -10.98
C ARG A 222 29.52 5.09 -9.89
N HIS A 223 30.63 4.97 -9.16
CA HIS A 223 31.04 5.91 -8.12
C HIS A 223 30.80 7.38 -8.55
N PRO A 224 30.32 8.29 -7.67
CA PRO A 224 29.86 9.63 -8.06
C PRO A 224 30.86 10.47 -8.87
N SER A 225 32.15 10.22 -8.69
CA SER A 225 33.24 10.87 -9.46
C SER A 225 33.36 10.40 -10.92
N SER A 226 32.62 9.36 -11.30
CA SER A 226 32.67 8.70 -12.63
C SER A 226 31.44 9.01 -13.49
N VAL A 227 30.49 9.81 -12.98
CA VAL A 227 29.27 10.21 -13.69
C VAL A 227 29.46 11.64 -14.19
N ALA A 228 29.27 11.88 -15.49
CA ALA A 228 29.31 13.22 -16.06
C ALA A 228 28.19 14.08 -15.42
N GLN A 229 28.52 15.31 -15.02
CA GLN A 229 27.56 16.21 -14.38
C GLN A 229 26.34 16.42 -15.28
N VAL A 230 25.15 16.14 -14.73
CA VAL A 230 23.89 16.37 -15.44
C VAL A 230 23.67 17.89 -15.56
N PRO A 231 23.46 18.44 -16.76
CA PRO A 231 23.20 19.85 -16.95
C PRO A 231 21.99 20.31 -16.11
N THR A 232 22.18 21.38 -15.33
CA THR A 232 21.22 21.84 -14.31
C THR A 232 19.83 22.18 -14.86
N HIS A 233 19.71 22.47 -16.16
CA HIS A 233 18.44 22.72 -16.83
C HIS A 233 17.54 21.48 -16.95
N LEU A 234 18.09 20.26 -16.91
CA LEU A 234 17.31 19.01 -16.97
C LEU A 234 16.69 18.63 -15.62
N LEU A 235 17.18 19.21 -14.52
CA LEU A 235 16.64 19.01 -13.17
C LEU A 235 15.42 19.88 -12.87
N GLN A 236 15.09 20.86 -13.73
CA GLN A 236 14.01 21.81 -13.49
C GLN A 236 12.62 21.30 -13.90
N ASN A 237 12.51 20.19 -14.65
CA ASN A 237 11.24 19.64 -15.12
C ASN A 237 11.08 18.14 -14.78
N ALA A 238 10.76 17.85 -13.52
CA ALA A 238 10.48 16.50 -13.03
C ALA A 238 9.23 15.85 -13.67
N GLN A 239 8.35 16.64 -14.30
CA GLN A 239 7.13 16.13 -14.98
C GLN A 239 7.43 15.41 -16.31
N MET A 240 8.55 15.71 -16.98
CA MET A 240 8.93 15.08 -18.24
C MET A 240 9.34 13.60 -18.09
N TRP A 241 9.70 13.16 -16.88
CA TRP A 241 10.09 11.77 -16.62
C TRP A 241 8.93 10.79 -16.58
N PHE A 242 7.70 11.27 -16.34
CA PHE A 242 6.55 10.40 -16.06
C PHE A 242 5.66 10.08 -17.27
N PHE A 243 5.68 10.88 -18.35
CA PHE A 243 4.67 10.75 -19.42
C PHE A 243 5.20 10.54 -20.83
N THR A 244 6.32 11.13 -21.24
CA THR A 244 6.74 11.08 -22.65
C THR A 244 7.50 9.79 -23.01
N ALA A 245 8.25 9.21 -22.07
CA ALA A 245 8.98 7.95 -22.32
C ALA A 245 8.09 6.69 -22.21
N TRP A 246 6.85 6.81 -21.71
CA TRP A 246 5.95 5.68 -21.49
C TRP A 246 5.36 5.12 -22.80
N GLY A 247 5.05 5.99 -23.78
CA GLY A 247 4.50 5.58 -25.08
C GLY A 247 5.54 4.89 -25.97
N ASP A 248 6.70 5.51 -26.14
CA ASP A 248 7.70 5.06 -27.12
C ASP A 248 8.48 3.79 -26.70
N ALA A 249 8.47 3.46 -25.41
CA ALA A 249 9.14 2.25 -24.90
C ALA A 249 8.27 0.99 -24.99
N CYS A 250 6.95 1.13 -25.16
CA CYS A 250 6.01 0.00 -25.28
C CYS A 250 5.93 -0.56 -26.71
N GLU A 251 6.52 0.10 -27.70
CA GLU A 251 6.43 -0.27 -29.13
C GLU A 251 7.69 -0.93 -29.70
N ARG A 252 8.68 -1.31 -28.86
CA ARG A 252 9.80 -2.13 -29.36
C ARG A 252 9.56 -3.61 -29.02
N PRO A 253 9.57 -4.50 -30.02
CA PRO A 253 9.27 -5.92 -29.84
C PRO A 253 10.29 -6.65 -28.97
#